data_AF-A0A1V6EUD4-F1
#
_entry.id   AF-A0A1V6EUD4-F1
#
_cell.length_a   1.000
_cell.length_b   1.000
_cell.length_c   1.000
_cell.angle_alpha   90.00
_cell.angle_beta   90.00
_cell.angle_gamma   90.00
#
_symmetry.space_group_name_H-M   'P 1'
#
loop_
_entity.id
_entity.type
_entity.pdbx_description
1 polymer ?
#
loop_
_entity_poly.entity_id
_entity_poly.type
_entity_poly.pdbx_seq_one_letter_code
_entity_poly.pdbx_strand_id
1 'polypeptide(L)' 'MNDNNILVKELATRINQLVDIPLINEQNEQAFFELVLSILLGIFLDELDKQILN' A
#
# COMPACT_ATOMS: atom_id res chain seq x y z
N MET A 1 -18.93 -1.33 3.96
CA MET A 1 -18.10 -1.57 2.76
C MET A 1 -16.80 -0.83 2.99
N ASN A 2 -15.67 -1.48 2.68
CA ASN A 2 -14.40 -1.33 3.39
C ASN A 2 -13.65 -0.04 2.99
N ASP A 3 -13.73 1.01 3.80
CA ASP A 3 -13.09 2.33 3.56
C ASP A 3 -11.55 2.21 3.39
N ASN A 4 -10.94 1.19 4.01
CA ASN A 4 -9.52 0.87 3.85
C ASN A 4 -9.15 0.52 2.40
N ASN A 5 -10.09 0.00 1.62
CA ASN A 5 -9.85 -0.41 0.23
C ASN A 5 -9.71 0.80 -0.71
N ILE A 6 -10.33 1.94 -0.38
CA ILE A 6 -10.25 3.18 -1.16
C ILE A 6 -8.89 3.85 -0.94
N LEU A 7 -8.47 3.97 0.32
CA LEU A 7 -7.17 4.57 0.69
C LEU A 7 -5.99 3.79 0.11
N VAL A 8 -6.03 2.46 0.21
CA VAL A 8 -4.98 1.60 -0.36
C VAL A 8 -4.88 1.79 -1.87
N LYS A 9 -6.03 1.89 -2.56
CA LYS A 9 -6.06 2.05 -4.02
C LYS A 9 -5.56 3.42 -4.48
N GLU A 10 -5.91 4.49 -3.78
CA GLU A 10 -5.39 5.84 -4.10
C GLU A 10 -3.89 5.95 -3.85
N LEU A 11 -3.38 5.38 -2.76
CA LEU A 11 -1.95 5.36 -2.46
C LEU A 11 -1.18 4.54 -3.49
N ALA A 12 -1.67 3.35 -3.84
CA ALA A 12 -1.07 2.52 -4.89
C ALA A 12 -1.03 3.26 -6.23
N THR A 13 -2.11 3.94 -6.62
CA THR A 13 -2.15 4.72 -7.88
C THR A 13 -1.13 5.86 -7.88
N ARG A 14 -0.98 6.59 -6.76
CA ARG A 14 0.02 7.66 -6.65
C ARG A 14 1.45 7.15 -6.70
N ILE A 15 1.72 5.99 -6.10
CA ILE A 15 3.05 5.38 -6.15
C ILE A 15 3.37 4.88 -7.55
N ASN A 16 2.42 4.22 -8.23
CA ASN A 16 2.60 3.75 -9.61
C ASN A 16 2.88 4.91 -10.60
N GLN A 17 2.41 6.12 -10.31
CA GLN A 17 2.70 7.32 -11.12
C GLN A 17 4.04 7.99 -10.79
N LEU A 18 4.59 7.76 -9.60
CA LEU A 18 5.84 8.37 -9.13
C LEU A 18 7.04 7.43 -9.29
N VAL A 19 6.78 6.13 -9.27
CA VAL A 19 7.77 5.06 -9.40
C VAL A 19 7.27 4.19 -10.54
N ASP A 20 7.87 4.39 -11.71
CA ASP A 20 7.66 3.59 -12.92
C ASP A 20 8.86 2.64 -13.03
N ILE A 21 8.63 1.33 -12.95
CA ILE A 21 9.63 0.27 -12.96
C ILE A 21 9.72 -0.25 -14.39
N PRO A 22 10.76 0.12 -15.17
CA PRO A 22 10.82 -0.14 -16.61
C PRO A 22 10.93 -1.62 -17.01
N LEU A 23 11.01 -2.53 -16.04
CA LEU A 23 11.10 -3.99 -16.25
C LEU A 23 9.77 -4.72 -16.02
N ILE A 24 8.72 -4.01 -15.60
CA ILE A 24 7.42 -4.56 -15.22
C ILE A 24 6.33 -3.78 -15.99
N ASN A 25 5.24 -4.44 -16.37
CA ASN A 25 4.10 -3.73 -16.97
C ASN A 25 3.27 -3.05 -15.87
N GLU A 26 2.59 -1.94 -16.21
CA GLU A 26 1.86 -1.12 -15.22
C GLU A 26 0.87 -1.92 -14.35
N GLN A 27 0.27 -2.98 -14.93
CA GLN A 27 -0.72 -3.81 -14.25
C GLN A 27 -0.09 -4.69 -13.15
N ASN A 28 1.07 -5.28 -13.44
CA ASN A 28 1.83 -6.05 -12.46
C ASN A 28 2.49 -5.14 -11.43
N GLU A 29 2.88 -3.95 -11.84
CA GLU A 29 3.48 -2.95 -10.98
C GLU A 29 2.48 -2.45 -9.92
N GLN A 30 1.24 -2.20 -10.33
CA GLN A 30 0.17 -1.87 -9.41
C GLN A 30 -0.10 -3.00 -8.42
N ALA A 31 -0.19 -4.26 -8.88
CA ALA A 31 -0.38 -5.41 -7.99
C ALA A 31 0.78 -5.59 -7.00
N PHE A 32 2.00 -5.32 -7.45
CA PHE A 32 3.18 -5.35 -6.60
C PHE A 32 3.13 -4.26 -5.51
N PHE A 33 2.82 -3.02 -5.87
CA PHE A 33 2.69 -1.93 -4.91
C PHE A 33 1.51 -2.13 -3.94
N GLU A 34 0.38 -2.66 -4.40
CA GLU A 34 -0.75 -3.01 -3.52
C GLU A 34 -0.34 -4.05 -2.46
N LEU A 35 0.42 -5.08 -2.84
CA LEU A 35 0.92 -6.09 -1.90
C LEU A 35 1.90 -5.49 -0.88
N VAL A 36 2.89 -4.74 -1.35
CA VAL A 36 3.92 -4.13 -0.49
C VAL A 36 3.28 -3.15 0.50
N LEU A 37 2.38 -2.28 0.02
CA LEU A 37 1.67 -1.33 0.87
C LEU A 37 0.78 -2.03 1.90
N SER A 38 0.09 -3.11 1.52
CA SER A 38 -0.75 -3.86 2.46
C SER A 38 0.06 -4.43 3.62
N ILE A 39 1.26 -4.95 3.34
CA ILE A 39 2.17 -5.47 4.37
C ILE A 39 2.70 -4.33 5.26
N LEU A 40 3.18 -3.25 4.65
CA LEU A 40 3.74 -2.11 5.38
C LEU A 40 2.69 -1.43 6.27
N LEU A 41 1.48 -1.22 5.75
CA LEU A 41 0.37 -0.67 6.53
C LEU A 41 -0.03 -1.60 7.67
N GLY A 42 -0.07 -2.91 7.44
CA GLY A 42 -0.34 -3.89 8.50
C GLY A 42 0.68 -3.79 9.64
N ILE A 43 1.98 -3.80 9.33
CA ILE A 43 3.05 -3.67 10.32
C ILE A 43 2.98 -2.32 11.04
N PHE A 44 2.74 -1.24 10.30
CA PHE A 44 2.69 0.11 10.85
C PHE A 44 1.50 0.30 11.81
N LEU A 45 0.32 -0.21 11.45
CA LEU A 45 -0.86 -0.16 12.31
C LEU A 45 -0.70 -1.03 13.56
N ASP A 46 -0.14 -2.25 13.42
CA ASP A 46 0.18 -3.12 14.56
C ASP A 46 1.16 -2.46 15.54
N GLU A 47 2.15 -1.73 15.01
CA GLU A 47 3.13 -1.01 15.83
C GLU A 47 2.51 0.23 16.50
N LEU A 48 1.65 0.96 15.80
CA LEU A 48 0.88 2.06 16.38
C LEU A 48 -0.05 1.58 17.50
N ASP A 49 -0.75 0.47 17.32
CA ASP A 49 -1.64 -0.10 18.34
C ASP A 49 -0.86 -0.45 19.61
N LYS A 50 0.34 -1.03 19.49
CA LYS A 50 1.22 -1.31 20.64
C LYS A 50 1.71 -0.05 21.37
N GLN A 51 1.86 1.07 20.66
CA GLN A 51 2.29 2.34 21.25
C GLN A 51 1.14 3.12 21.90
N ILE A 52 -0.09 2.92 21.43
CA ILE A 52 -1.29 3.59 21.96
C ILE A 52 -1.90 2.79 23.13
N LEU A 53 -1.78 1.46 23.13
CA LEU A 53 -2.28 0.58 24.20
C LEU A 53 -1.30 0.38 25.37
N ASN A 54 -0.08 0.90 25.27
CA ASN A 54 0.88 1.03 26.38
C ASN A 54 0.86 2.43 26.98
#